data_AF-A0AAW3HEW7-F1
#
_entry.id   AF-A0AAW3HEW7-F1
#
_cell.length_a   1.000
_cell.length_b   1.000
_cell.length_c   1.000
_cell.angle_alpha   90.00
_cell.angle_beta   90.00
_cell.angle_gamma   90.00
#
_symmetry.space_group_name_H-M   'P 1'
#
loop_
_entity.id
_entity.type
_entity.pdbx_description
1 polymer ?
#
loop_
_entity_poly.entity_id
_entity_poly.type
_entity_poly.pdbx_seq_one_letter_code
_entity_poly.pdbx_strand_id
1 'polypeptide(L)'
;MQERQDTGSDAAFTGASSNNQLVAAANPLLNAIPQIRHSVSHDDQVALRQRLIDEIRRFEVRCQQAGLPYEVIVGARYCLCTALDEAAALTPWGSSGVWSSNGLLVTFHNETWGGEKFFQLLARLSQNPREHILLLEMINFCLLLGFEGRYRVLDNGRTQLETIKQRLWQMIRGVRGSYPPALSPHPEDRPVLRKLWRPMVPLWACVALAGFIACLFYIVLNWRLGDNTSPVLAKIYQSQLPETTIQQPARQLPAVLNLRGFLKPEIEAGLVAVKDEADRSVVILKGDGLFASASTVVRDRYEPVINRIAQAMNNVSGKILVVGYSDNVPIRSARFASNYELSLERARSVQKMLQESLSQPGRVKAEGRGEINPVAPNTTPENRARNRRVEITLLVSPENTQAELNGLPQGN
;
A
#
# COMPACT_ATOMS: atom_id res chain seq x y z
N MET A 1 -53.76 -50.54 2.05
CA MET A 1 -52.44 -50.75 1.43
C MET A 1 -51.44 -49.93 2.22
N GLN A 2 -50.69 -50.60 3.08
CA GLN A 2 -49.68 -50.02 3.97
C GLN A 2 -48.34 -50.04 3.22
N GLU A 3 -47.83 -48.86 2.87
CA GLU A 3 -46.47 -48.72 2.35
C GLU A 3 -45.47 -48.99 3.48
N ARG A 4 -44.65 -50.02 3.29
CA ARG A 4 -43.47 -50.30 4.10
C ARG A 4 -42.46 -49.18 3.91
N GLN A 5 -42.22 -48.42 4.97
CA GLN A 5 -40.98 -47.67 5.13
C GLN A 5 -39.84 -48.68 5.34
N ASP A 6 -39.05 -48.90 4.30
CA ASP A 6 -37.74 -49.54 4.44
C ASP A 6 -36.83 -48.56 5.18
N THR A 7 -36.57 -48.87 6.45
CA THR A 7 -35.54 -48.22 7.26
C THR A 7 -34.18 -48.60 6.69
N GLY A 8 -33.69 -47.78 5.76
CA GLY A 8 -32.33 -47.82 5.26
C GLY A 8 -31.35 -47.71 6.42
N SER A 9 -30.72 -48.85 6.72
CA SER A 9 -29.56 -49.09 7.55
C SER A 9 -28.74 -47.85 7.94
N ASP A 10 -28.48 -47.72 9.24
CA ASP A 10 -27.35 -47.02 9.86
C ASP A 10 -26.02 -47.43 9.21
N ALA A 11 -25.73 -46.90 8.03
CA ALA A 11 -24.40 -46.93 7.45
C ALA A 11 -23.56 -45.89 8.21
N ALA A 12 -23.12 -46.30 9.40
CA ALA A 12 -22.11 -45.58 10.16
C ALA A 12 -20.96 -45.19 9.22
N PHE A 13 -20.73 -43.89 9.12
CA PHE A 13 -19.66 -43.29 8.32
C PHE A 13 -18.30 -43.84 8.78
N THR A 14 -17.89 -44.97 8.21
CA THR A 14 -16.61 -45.65 8.46
C THR A 14 -15.53 -44.96 7.63
N GLY A 15 -15.31 -43.68 7.92
CA GLY A 15 -14.31 -42.86 7.23
C GLY A 15 -12.89 -43.38 7.52
N ALA A 16 -12.16 -43.75 6.46
CA ALA A 16 -10.71 -43.99 6.31
C ALA A 16 -9.98 -44.93 7.31
N SER A 17 -10.59 -45.25 8.44
CA SER A 17 -10.12 -46.16 9.50
C SER A 17 -10.51 -47.61 9.24
N SER A 18 -11.26 -47.89 8.16
CA SER A 18 -11.82 -49.21 7.88
C SER A 18 -10.81 -50.30 7.48
N ASN A 19 -9.55 -49.96 7.15
CA ASN A 19 -8.59 -50.94 6.63
C ASN A 19 -7.50 -51.41 7.62
N ASN A 20 -7.45 -50.87 8.84
CA ASN A 20 -6.50 -51.33 9.87
C ASN A 20 -7.20 -51.60 11.21
N GLN A 21 -7.47 -52.87 11.46
CA GLN A 21 -8.12 -53.35 12.68
C GLN A 21 -7.28 -53.09 13.95
N LEU A 22 -5.95 -53.05 13.84
CA LEU A 22 -5.06 -52.76 14.97
C LEU A 22 -5.21 -51.31 15.43
N VAL A 23 -5.20 -50.37 14.48
CA VAL A 23 -5.41 -48.93 14.76
C VAL A 23 -6.83 -48.71 15.28
N ALA A 24 -7.84 -49.33 14.67
CA ALA A 24 -9.22 -49.25 15.13
C ALA A 24 -9.36 -49.72 16.59
N ALA A 25 -8.71 -50.82 16.96
CA ALA A 25 -8.68 -51.31 18.34
C ALA A 25 -7.94 -50.36 19.30
N ALA A 26 -6.91 -49.65 18.82
CA ALA A 26 -6.08 -48.75 19.61
C ALA A 26 -6.63 -47.31 19.74
N ASN A 27 -7.67 -46.95 18.98
CA ASN A 27 -8.21 -45.58 18.93
C ASN A 27 -8.42 -44.91 20.31
N PRO A 28 -9.00 -45.56 21.33
CA PRO A 28 -9.14 -44.94 22.65
C PRO A 28 -7.81 -44.51 23.28
N LEU A 29 -6.76 -45.33 23.11
CA LEU A 29 -5.42 -45.06 23.63
C LEU A 29 -4.70 -44.00 22.79
N LEU A 30 -4.84 -44.04 21.46
CA LEU A 30 -4.30 -43.01 20.57
C LEU A 30 -4.89 -41.63 20.87
N ASN A 31 -6.20 -41.55 21.10
CA ASN A 31 -6.87 -40.30 21.45
C ASN A 31 -6.47 -39.76 22.82
N ALA A 32 -6.02 -40.63 23.74
CA ALA A 32 -5.53 -40.21 25.05
C ALA A 32 -4.17 -39.50 24.96
N ILE A 33 -3.31 -39.82 23.99
CA ILE A 33 -1.97 -39.21 23.83
C ILE A 33 -2.03 -37.66 23.79
N PRO A 34 -2.77 -37.02 22.86
CA PRO A 34 -2.84 -35.56 22.81
C PRO A 34 -3.56 -34.98 24.03
N GLN A 35 -4.59 -35.66 24.56
CA GLN A 35 -5.32 -35.20 25.74
C GLN A 35 -4.40 -35.10 26.97
N ILE A 36 -3.57 -36.11 27.19
CA ILE A 36 -2.57 -36.12 28.27
C ILE A 36 -1.56 -34.99 28.05
N ARG A 37 -0.99 -34.90 26.84
CA ARG A 37 0.04 -33.90 26.52
C ARG A 37 -0.42 -32.46 26.73
N HIS A 38 -1.69 -32.16 26.46
CA HIS A 38 -2.26 -30.82 26.64
C HIS A 38 -2.81 -30.57 28.05
N SER A 39 -2.73 -31.54 28.96
CA SER A 39 -3.19 -31.37 30.33
C SER A 39 -2.14 -30.65 31.19
N VAL A 40 -2.47 -29.45 31.65
CA VAL A 40 -1.58 -28.62 32.51
C VAL A 40 -1.59 -29.13 33.96
N SER A 41 -2.73 -29.65 34.42
CA SER A 41 -2.91 -30.29 35.73
C SER A 41 -3.77 -31.55 35.60
N HIS A 42 -3.61 -32.49 36.52
CA HIS A 42 -4.48 -33.64 36.65
C HIS A 42 -4.69 -33.97 38.12
N ASP A 43 -5.96 -33.95 38.57
CA ASP A 43 -6.30 -34.04 39.99
C ASP A 43 -6.03 -35.43 40.57
N ASP A 44 -6.12 -36.49 39.76
CA ASP A 44 -5.85 -37.87 40.18
C ASP A 44 -5.05 -38.67 39.13
N GLN A 45 -3.73 -38.56 39.22
CA GLN A 45 -2.79 -39.28 38.34
C GLN A 45 -2.92 -40.81 38.47
N VAL A 46 -3.30 -41.31 39.65
CA VAL A 46 -3.42 -42.75 39.92
C VAL A 46 -4.64 -43.31 39.20
N ALA A 47 -5.78 -42.60 39.26
CA ALA A 47 -6.98 -42.99 38.52
C ALA A 47 -6.78 -42.94 37.00
N LEU A 48 -6.08 -41.92 36.48
CA LEU A 48 -5.72 -41.86 35.05
C LEU A 48 -4.88 -43.07 34.64
N ARG A 49 -3.85 -43.39 35.42
CA ARG A 49 -2.99 -44.55 35.18
C ARG A 49 -3.81 -45.84 35.16
N GLN A 50 -4.66 -46.04 36.16
CA GLN A 50 -5.50 -47.23 36.27
C GLN A 50 -6.45 -47.35 35.07
N ARG A 51 -7.07 -46.24 34.65
CA ARG A 51 -7.91 -46.19 33.45
C ARG A 51 -7.14 -46.61 32.20
N LEU A 52 -5.89 -46.15 32.03
CA LEU A 52 -5.05 -46.50 30.89
C LEU A 52 -4.62 -47.97 30.92
N ILE A 53 -4.32 -48.54 32.09
CA ILE A 53 -4.06 -49.98 32.25
C ILE A 53 -5.26 -50.80 31.81
N ASP A 54 -6.46 -50.42 32.26
CA ASP A 54 -7.68 -51.13 31.91
C ASP A 54 -8.01 -50.97 30.41
N GLU A 55 -7.74 -49.80 29.81
CA GLU A 55 -7.87 -49.61 28.37
C GLU A 55 -6.84 -50.39 27.54
N ILE A 56 -5.60 -50.58 28.03
CA ILE A 56 -4.60 -51.45 27.38
C ILE A 56 -5.07 -52.90 27.40
N ARG A 57 -5.61 -53.38 28.53
CA ARG A 57 -6.19 -54.73 28.62
C ARG A 57 -7.38 -54.90 27.67
N ARG A 58 -8.26 -53.89 27.59
CA ARG A 58 -9.38 -53.90 26.61
C ARG A 58 -8.89 -53.87 25.17
N PHE A 59 -7.82 -53.13 24.88
CA PHE A 59 -7.17 -53.13 23.57
C PHE A 59 -6.68 -54.52 23.18
N GLU A 60 -6.02 -55.26 24.08
CA GLU A 60 -5.59 -56.63 23.82
C GLU A 60 -6.78 -57.54 23.49
N VAL A 61 -7.86 -57.46 24.27
CA VAL A 61 -9.09 -58.24 24.03
C VAL A 61 -9.70 -57.89 22.67
N ARG A 62 -9.78 -56.60 22.30
CA ARG A 62 -10.27 -56.18 20.97
C ARG A 62 -9.41 -56.74 19.84
N CYS A 63 -8.09 -56.76 20.01
CA CYS A 63 -7.18 -57.32 19.01
C CYS A 63 -7.30 -58.84 18.87
N GLN A 64 -7.46 -59.55 19.99
CA GLN A 64 -7.69 -61.00 20.00
C GLN A 64 -9.00 -61.36 19.31
N GLN A 65 -10.08 -60.60 19.58
CA GLN A 65 -11.37 -60.77 18.93
C GLN A 65 -11.32 -60.49 17.42
N ALA A 66 -10.45 -59.57 17.00
CA ALA A 66 -10.19 -59.30 15.58
C ALA A 66 -9.27 -60.35 14.90
N GLY A 67 -8.77 -61.34 15.64
CA GLY A 67 -7.92 -62.41 15.10
C GLY A 67 -6.50 -61.96 14.77
N LEU A 68 -5.99 -60.88 15.39
CA LEU A 68 -4.65 -60.38 15.12
C LEU A 68 -3.57 -61.29 15.74
N PRO A 69 -2.41 -61.49 15.06
CA PRO A 69 -1.33 -62.30 15.60
C PRO A 69 -0.79 -61.76 16.93
N TYR A 70 -0.48 -62.64 17.87
CA TYR A 70 0.00 -62.26 19.21
C TYR A 70 1.22 -61.33 19.17
N GLU A 71 2.17 -61.57 18.27
CA GLU A 71 3.37 -60.74 18.12
C GLU A 71 3.03 -59.29 17.74
N VAL A 72 2.01 -59.09 16.91
CA VAL A 72 1.52 -57.75 16.52
C VAL A 72 0.88 -57.06 17.71
N ILE A 73 0.12 -57.79 18.53
CA ILE A 73 -0.52 -57.25 19.74
C ILE A 73 0.53 -56.80 20.76
N VAL A 74 1.55 -57.64 21.02
CA VAL A 74 2.62 -57.32 21.96
C VAL A 74 3.45 -56.13 21.47
N GLY A 75 3.79 -56.08 20.17
CA GLY A 75 4.49 -54.94 19.57
C GLY A 75 3.69 -53.65 19.64
N ALA A 76 2.39 -53.71 19.36
CA ALA A 76 1.50 -52.54 19.46
C ALA A 76 1.33 -52.04 20.89
N ARG A 77 1.14 -52.95 21.86
CA ARG A 77 1.08 -52.62 23.28
C ARG A 77 2.35 -51.92 23.74
N TYR A 78 3.52 -52.44 23.34
CA TYR A 78 4.80 -51.82 23.64
C TYR A 78 4.88 -50.37 23.12
N CYS A 79 4.52 -50.17 21.84
CA CYS A 79 4.50 -48.84 21.21
C CYS A 79 3.54 -47.87 21.91
N LEU A 80 2.34 -48.34 22.27
CA LEU A 80 1.32 -47.57 22.99
C LEU A 80 1.77 -47.17 24.38
N CYS A 81 2.26 -48.11 25.18
CA CYS A 81 2.79 -47.84 26.52
C CYS A 81 3.91 -46.80 26.46
N THR A 82 4.85 -46.97 25.52
CA THR A 82 5.98 -46.04 25.35
C THR A 82 5.50 -44.63 24.97
N ALA A 83 4.54 -44.52 24.05
CA ALA A 83 4.04 -43.21 23.60
C ALA A 83 3.19 -42.50 24.66
N LEU A 84 2.36 -43.24 25.40
CA LEU A 84 1.56 -42.71 26.51
C LEU A 84 2.45 -42.28 27.69
N ASP A 85 3.48 -43.07 27.99
CA ASP A 85 4.43 -42.73 29.06
C ASP A 85 5.22 -41.48 28.73
N GLU A 86 5.67 -41.32 27.48
CA GLU A 86 6.31 -40.07 27.05
C GLU A 86 5.35 -38.89 27.08
N ALA A 87 4.10 -39.06 26.64
CA ALA A 87 3.10 -37.99 26.68
C ALA A 87 2.86 -37.48 28.11
N ALA A 88 2.77 -38.39 29.09
CA ALA A 88 2.66 -38.03 30.50
C ALA A 88 3.95 -37.40 31.04
N ALA A 89 5.12 -37.97 30.73
CA ALA A 89 6.42 -37.46 31.20
C ALA A 89 6.74 -36.03 30.70
N LEU A 90 6.13 -35.60 29.59
CA LEU A 90 6.26 -34.24 29.05
C LEU A 90 5.33 -33.21 29.71
N THR A 91 4.43 -33.63 30.61
CA THR A 91 3.56 -32.73 31.37
C THR A 91 4.25 -32.23 32.65
N PRO A 92 3.83 -31.08 33.22
CA PRO A 92 4.38 -30.59 34.49
C PRO A 92 4.19 -31.56 35.67
N TRP A 93 3.14 -32.37 35.63
CA TRP A 93 2.75 -33.27 36.71
C TRP A 93 3.31 -34.69 36.56
N GLY A 94 3.76 -35.09 35.36
CA GLY A 94 4.26 -36.44 35.09
C GLY A 94 5.68 -36.73 35.59
N SER A 95 6.51 -35.70 35.78
CA SER A 95 7.91 -35.86 36.21
C SER A 95 8.08 -36.06 37.73
N SER A 96 7.14 -35.55 38.54
CA SER A 96 7.21 -35.56 40.01
C SER A 96 6.25 -36.55 40.67
N GLY A 97 5.43 -37.26 39.89
CA GLY A 97 4.35 -38.12 40.37
C GLY A 97 4.59 -39.62 40.20
N VAL A 98 3.50 -40.38 40.36
CA VAL A 98 3.43 -41.86 40.27
C VAL A 98 3.92 -42.39 38.92
N TRP A 99 3.86 -41.55 37.88
CA TRP A 99 4.25 -41.89 36.52
C TRP A 99 5.75 -42.13 36.34
N SER A 100 6.59 -41.47 37.14
CA SER A 100 8.07 -41.57 37.05
C SER A 100 8.61 -42.96 37.39
N SER A 101 7.97 -43.68 38.33
CA SER A 101 8.42 -44.98 38.83
C SER A 101 7.57 -46.14 38.34
N ASN A 102 6.30 -45.90 37.99
CA ASN A 102 5.32 -46.93 37.65
C ASN A 102 4.63 -46.67 36.30
N GLY A 103 5.39 -46.29 35.28
CA GLY A 103 4.88 -46.12 33.92
C GLY A 103 4.16 -47.37 33.37
N LEU A 104 3.38 -47.19 32.31
CA LEU A 104 2.67 -48.27 31.63
C LEU A 104 3.66 -49.29 31.05
N LEU A 105 4.80 -48.83 30.54
CA LEU A 105 5.83 -49.70 29.98
C LEU A 105 6.45 -50.61 31.03
N VAL A 106 6.72 -50.08 32.24
CA VAL A 106 7.19 -50.88 33.38
C VAL A 106 6.14 -51.92 33.75
N THR A 107 4.86 -51.52 33.79
CA THR A 107 3.74 -52.38 34.18
C THR A 107 3.53 -53.57 33.23
N PHE A 108 3.63 -53.35 31.91
CA PHE A 108 3.29 -54.37 30.90
C PHE A 108 4.50 -55.09 30.28
N HIS A 109 5.68 -54.47 30.32
CA HIS A 109 6.88 -54.98 29.67
C HIS A 109 8.09 -55.06 30.61
N ASN A 110 7.97 -54.61 31.87
CA ASN A 110 9.05 -54.57 32.84
C ASN A 110 10.28 -53.77 32.34
N GLU A 111 10.01 -52.69 31.59
CA GLU A 111 11.03 -51.81 31.03
C GLU A 111 10.76 -50.34 31.38
N THR A 112 11.81 -49.59 31.73
CA THR A 112 11.71 -48.19 32.15
C THR A 112 11.94 -47.18 31.03
N TRP A 113 12.60 -47.59 29.93
CA TRP A 113 12.94 -46.68 28.83
C TRP A 113 12.71 -47.32 27.47
N GLY A 114 11.57 -46.99 26.85
CA GLY A 114 11.18 -47.57 25.57
C GLY A 114 11.60 -46.77 24.33
N GLY A 115 12.09 -45.54 24.53
CA GLY A 115 12.32 -44.56 23.46
C GLY A 115 13.31 -44.98 22.38
N GLU A 116 14.27 -45.85 22.68
CA GLU A 116 15.18 -46.40 21.67
C GLU A 116 14.63 -47.68 21.03
N LYS A 117 14.18 -48.63 21.84
CA LYS A 117 13.61 -49.90 21.38
C LYS A 117 12.40 -49.71 20.46
N PHE A 118 11.61 -48.64 20.65
CA PHE A 118 10.56 -48.25 19.71
C PHE A 118 11.09 -48.08 18.28
N PHE A 119 12.20 -47.36 18.12
CA PHE A 119 12.80 -47.14 16.79
C PHE A 119 13.60 -48.35 16.30
N GLN A 120 14.15 -49.18 17.19
CA GLN A 120 14.74 -50.48 16.81
C GLN A 120 13.65 -51.43 16.25
N LEU A 121 12.46 -51.44 16.88
CA LEU A 121 11.30 -52.16 16.38
C LEU A 121 10.86 -51.61 15.03
N LEU A 122 10.71 -50.29 14.88
CA LEU A 122 10.39 -49.66 13.59
C LEU A 122 11.39 -50.06 12.50
N ALA A 123 12.69 -50.04 12.80
CA ALA A 123 13.74 -50.43 11.84
C ALA A 123 13.63 -51.91 11.43
N ARG A 124 13.33 -52.81 12.37
CA ARG A 124 13.10 -54.23 12.09
C ARG A 124 11.87 -54.45 11.21
N LEU A 125 10.73 -53.86 11.57
CA LEU A 125 9.47 -54.00 10.82
C LEU A 125 9.55 -53.41 9.41
N SER A 126 10.36 -52.36 9.24
CA SER A 126 10.61 -51.71 7.95
C SER A 126 11.31 -52.61 6.93
N GLN A 127 11.91 -53.73 7.36
CA GLN A 127 12.53 -54.71 6.45
C GLN A 127 11.48 -55.45 5.62
N ASN A 128 10.32 -55.77 6.22
CA ASN A 128 9.21 -56.48 5.56
C ASN A 128 7.89 -55.71 5.72
N PRO A 129 7.73 -54.55 5.04
CA PRO A 129 6.64 -53.63 5.33
C PRO A 129 5.26 -54.14 4.92
N ARG A 130 5.18 -55.08 3.97
CA ARG A 130 3.92 -55.71 3.56
C ARG A 130 3.33 -56.60 4.66
N GLU A 131 4.20 -57.35 5.35
CA GLU A 131 3.81 -58.25 6.44
C GLU A 131 3.44 -57.47 7.71
N HIS A 132 4.16 -56.37 7.98
CA HIS A 132 4.00 -55.58 9.20
C HIS A 132 3.21 -54.29 9.03
N ILE A 133 2.43 -54.16 7.94
CA ILE A 133 1.75 -52.91 7.59
C ILE A 133 0.86 -52.37 8.71
N LEU A 134 0.17 -53.25 9.44
CA LEU A 134 -0.75 -52.86 10.51
C LEU A 134 -0.02 -52.13 11.64
N LEU A 135 1.14 -52.67 12.06
CA LEU A 135 1.95 -52.11 13.14
C LEU A 135 2.75 -50.88 12.70
N LEU A 136 3.21 -50.84 11.43
CA LEU A 136 3.85 -49.66 10.85
C LEU A 136 2.90 -48.45 10.81
N GLU A 137 1.64 -48.67 10.43
CA GLU A 137 0.60 -47.63 10.46
C GLU A 137 0.34 -47.14 11.89
N MET A 138 0.29 -48.06 12.86
CA MET A 138 0.14 -47.73 14.27
C MET A 138 1.31 -46.88 14.80
N ILE A 139 2.55 -47.27 14.48
CA ILE A 139 3.76 -46.50 14.80
C ILE A 139 3.69 -45.11 14.16
N ASN A 140 3.23 -45.02 12.91
CA ASN A 140 3.06 -43.74 12.23
C ASN A 140 2.07 -42.83 12.97
N PHE A 141 0.95 -43.36 13.48
CA PHE A 141 0.03 -42.59 14.32
C PHE A 141 0.69 -42.08 15.61
N CYS A 142 1.46 -42.91 16.32
CA CYS A 142 2.21 -42.46 17.51
C CYS A 142 3.15 -41.29 17.18
N LEU A 143 3.89 -41.36 16.07
CA LEU A 143 4.79 -40.28 15.61
C LEU A 143 4.04 -39.02 15.20
N LEU A 144 2.88 -39.14 14.54
CA LEU A 144 2.03 -38.00 14.17
C LEU A 144 1.42 -37.32 15.40
N LEU A 145 1.12 -38.08 16.45
CA LEU A 145 0.63 -37.59 17.74
C LEU A 145 1.74 -37.02 18.64
N GLY A 146 2.96 -36.92 18.13
CA GLY A 146 4.06 -36.18 18.76
C GLY A 146 5.05 -37.03 19.56
N PHE A 147 5.05 -38.36 19.41
CA PHE A 147 6.10 -39.20 19.98
C PHE A 147 7.48 -38.88 19.35
N GLU A 148 8.47 -38.60 20.18
CA GLU A 148 9.84 -38.25 19.79
C GLU A 148 10.86 -39.30 20.21
N GLY A 149 10.66 -39.96 21.35
CA GLY A 149 11.56 -40.97 21.91
C GLY A 149 13.01 -40.47 22.05
N ARG A 150 13.98 -41.28 21.63
CA ARG A 150 15.42 -40.94 21.67
C ARG A 150 15.78 -39.66 20.91
N TYR A 151 14.97 -39.23 19.93
CA TYR A 151 15.29 -38.06 19.10
C TYR A 151 15.06 -36.72 19.80
N ARG A 152 14.39 -36.71 20.97
CA ARG A 152 14.20 -35.50 21.76
C ARG A 152 15.50 -34.93 22.33
N VAL A 153 16.45 -35.80 22.66
CA VAL A 153 17.71 -35.45 23.35
C VAL A 153 18.93 -35.42 22.43
N LEU A 154 18.79 -35.85 21.18
CA LEU A 154 19.90 -35.89 20.22
C LEU A 154 20.09 -34.55 19.52
N ASP A 155 21.34 -34.20 19.24
CA ASP A 155 21.69 -33.10 18.36
C ASP A 155 21.12 -33.35 16.95
N ASN A 156 20.45 -32.34 16.37
CA ASN A 156 19.68 -32.48 15.13
C ASN A 156 18.58 -33.56 15.16
N GLY A 157 18.13 -33.98 16.35
CA GLY A 157 17.17 -35.07 16.50
C GLY A 157 15.82 -34.82 15.83
N ARG A 158 15.30 -33.59 15.86
CA ARG A 158 14.06 -33.21 15.16
C ARG A 158 14.12 -33.43 13.65
N THR A 159 15.22 -33.04 13.01
CA THR A 159 15.43 -33.25 11.56
C THR A 159 15.51 -34.73 11.21
N GLN A 160 16.19 -35.52 12.05
CA GLN A 160 16.26 -36.98 11.89
C GLN A 160 14.86 -37.61 12.04
N LEU A 161 14.08 -37.18 13.04
CA LEU A 161 12.73 -37.66 13.29
C LEU A 161 11.79 -37.36 12.11
N GLU A 162 11.82 -36.15 11.56
CA GLU A 162 11.04 -35.79 10.37
C GLU A 162 11.44 -36.64 9.15
N THR A 163 12.73 -36.90 8.98
CA THR A 163 13.21 -37.80 7.91
C THR A 163 12.65 -39.21 8.07
N ILE A 164 12.60 -39.74 9.30
CA ILE A 164 12.02 -41.05 9.60
C ILE A 164 10.52 -41.06 9.33
N LYS A 165 9.79 -40.03 9.76
CA LYS A 165 8.34 -39.88 9.50
C LYS A 165 8.03 -39.89 8.01
N GLN A 166 8.80 -39.15 7.20
CA GLN A 166 8.65 -39.12 5.75
C GLN A 166 8.90 -40.49 5.12
N ARG A 167 9.98 -41.18 5.49
CA ARG A 167 10.30 -42.53 4.98
C ARG A 167 9.22 -43.55 5.35
N LEU A 168 8.75 -43.54 6.60
CA LEU A 168 7.68 -44.42 7.06
C LEU A 168 6.39 -44.18 6.28
N TRP A 169 6.01 -42.92 6.10
CA TRP A 169 4.82 -42.56 5.34
C TRP A 169 4.91 -42.99 3.87
N GLN A 170 6.06 -42.80 3.22
CA GLN A 170 6.29 -43.26 1.85
C GLN A 170 6.20 -44.78 1.75
N MET A 171 6.75 -45.50 2.73
CA MET A 171 6.69 -46.96 2.81
C MET A 171 5.25 -47.47 2.97
N ILE A 172 4.47 -46.88 3.88
CA ILE A 172 3.05 -47.22 4.07
C ILE A 172 2.26 -46.98 2.78
N ARG A 173 2.46 -45.82 2.13
CA ARG A 173 1.82 -45.53 0.82
C ARG A 173 2.25 -46.50 -0.27
N GLY A 174 3.51 -46.89 -0.31
CA GLY A 174 4.03 -47.87 -1.26
C GLY A 174 3.36 -49.24 -1.13
N VAL A 175 2.99 -49.64 0.10
CA VAL A 175 2.29 -50.90 0.36
C VAL A 175 0.78 -50.80 0.10
N ARG A 176 0.13 -49.72 0.56
CA ARG A 176 -1.35 -49.57 0.47
C ARG A 176 -1.85 -49.07 -0.89
N GLY A 177 -0.97 -48.54 -1.73
CA GLY A 177 -1.34 -47.97 -3.02
C GLY A 177 -1.67 -46.47 -2.94
N SER A 178 -1.72 -45.83 -4.10
CA SER A 178 -1.50 -44.38 -4.24
C SER A 178 -2.76 -43.51 -4.25
N TYR A 179 -3.96 -44.07 -4.15
CA TYR A 179 -5.18 -43.26 -4.25
C TYR A 179 -6.21 -43.66 -3.20
N PRO A 180 -6.80 -42.70 -2.45
CA PRO A 180 -8.05 -42.97 -1.77
C PRO A 180 -9.06 -43.48 -2.81
N PRO A 181 -9.87 -44.50 -2.48
CA PRO A 181 -10.94 -44.92 -3.38
C PRO A 181 -11.77 -43.71 -3.77
N ALA A 182 -12.23 -43.68 -5.04
CA ALA A 182 -13.10 -42.62 -5.50
C ALA A 182 -14.26 -42.45 -4.50
N LEU A 183 -14.51 -41.21 -4.06
CA LEU A 183 -15.55 -40.91 -3.06
C LEU A 183 -16.95 -41.36 -3.51
N SER A 184 -17.13 -41.56 -4.82
CA SER A 184 -18.28 -42.23 -5.42
C SER A 184 -17.79 -43.24 -6.47
N PRO A 185 -18.36 -44.47 -6.53
CA PRO A 185 -18.13 -45.42 -7.62
C PRO A 185 -18.69 -44.91 -8.97
N HIS A 186 -19.63 -43.96 -8.92
CA HIS A 186 -20.21 -43.30 -10.10
C HIS A 186 -20.14 -41.78 -9.90
N PRO A 187 -19.02 -41.13 -10.28
CA PRO A 187 -18.99 -39.68 -10.33
C PRO A 187 -19.94 -39.21 -11.45
N GLU A 188 -21.12 -38.71 -11.09
CA GLU A 188 -21.88 -37.85 -11.98
C GLU A 188 -21.26 -36.46 -11.93
N ASP A 189 -20.47 -36.13 -12.95
CA ASP A 189 -20.08 -34.75 -13.21
C ASP A 189 -21.34 -33.98 -13.62
N ARG A 190 -22.06 -33.43 -12.63
CA ARG A 190 -23.01 -32.36 -12.90
C ARG A 190 -22.18 -31.09 -13.03
N PRO A 191 -21.96 -30.55 -14.24
CA PRO A 191 -21.31 -29.26 -14.36
C PRO A 191 -22.21 -28.27 -13.63
N VAL A 192 -21.79 -27.87 -12.43
CA VAL A 192 -22.28 -26.64 -11.83
C VAL A 192 -21.72 -25.55 -12.73
N LEU A 193 -22.45 -25.25 -13.80
CA LEU A 193 -22.31 -24.04 -14.56
C LEU A 193 -22.62 -22.92 -13.58
N ARG A 194 -21.64 -22.56 -12.74
CA ARG A 194 -21.57 -21.24 -12.15
C ARG A 194 -21.50 -20.33 -13.36
N LYS A 195 -22.66 -19.83 -13.77
CA LYS A 195 -22.78 -18.75 -14.75
C LYS A 195 -22.14 -17.56 -14.07
N LEU A 196 -20.81 -17.46 -14.22
CA LEU A 196 -20.04 -16.31 -13.77
C LEU A 196 -20.73 -15.13 -14.43
N TRP A 197 -21.33 -14.28 -13.62
CA TRP A 197 -22.03 -13.09 -14.09
C TRP A 197 -20.96 -12.20 -14.73
N ARG A 198 -20.85 -12.27 -16.05
CA ARG A 198 -19.96 -11.45 -16.87
C ARG A 198 -20.84 -10.38 -17.51
N PRO A 199 -21.01 -9.20 -16.88
CA PRO A 199 -21.76 -8.13 -17.52
C PRO A 199 -21.10 -7.79 -18.86
N MET A 200 -21.93 -7.49 -19.87
CA MET A 200 -21.46 -7.17 -21.23
C MET A 200 -20.50 -5.97 -21.25
N VAL A 201 -20.62 -5.11 -20.24
CA VAL A 201 -19.74 -3.95 -20.03
C VAL A 201 -19.04 -4.12 -18.68
N PRO A 202 -17.70 -4.13 -18.63
CA PRO A 202 -16.99 -4.22 -17.38
C PRO A 202 -17.14 -2.91 -16.59
N LEU A 203 -17.20 -3.00 -15.25
CA LEU A 203 -17.44 -1.84 -14.37
C LEU A 203 -16.43 -0.70 -14.60
N TRP A 204 -15.18 -1.03 -14.94
CA TRP A 204 -14.16 -0.01 -15.24
C TRP A 204 -14.54 0.87 -16.45
N ALA A 205 -15.26 0.33 -17.44
CA ALA A 205 -15.69 1.09 -18.61
C ALA A 205 -16.80 2.09 -18.23
N CYS A 206 -17.70 1.71 -17.32
CA CYS A 206 -18.70 2.64 -16.77
C CYS A 206 -18.04 3.77 -15.98
N VAL A 207 -17.05 3.45 -15.14
CA VAL A 207 -16.30 4.45 -14.36
C VAL A 207 -15.52 5.40 -15.29
N ALA A 208 -14.88 4.88 -16.33
CA ALA A 208 -14.17 5.69 -17.31
C ALA A 208 -15.11 6.65 -18.05
N LEU A 209 -16.29 6.18 -18.48
CA LEU A 209 -17.29 7.01 -19.14
C LEU A 209 -17.84 8.11 -18.21
N ALA A 210 -18.14 7.77 -16.96
CA ALA A 210 -18.59 8.75 -15.96
C ALA A 210 -17.53 9.84 -15.70
N GLY A 211 -16.26 9.43 -15.58
CA GLY A 211 -15.13 10.37 -15.44
C GLY A 211 -14.99 11.30 -16.63
N PHE A 212 -15.10 10.76 -17.86
CA PHE A 212 -15.06 11.57 -19.08
C PHE A 212 -16.16 12.62 -19.14
N ILE A 213 -17.40 12.24 -18.80
CA ILE A 213 -18.56 13.16 -18.76
C ILE A 213 -18.34 14.25 -17.70
N ALA A 214 -17.84 13.88 -16.51
CA ALA A 214 -17.56 14.84 -15.44
C ALA A 214 -16.48 15.88 -15.84
N CYS A 215 -15.41 15.44 -16.51
CA CYS A 215 -14.38 16.35 -17.03
C CYS A 215 -14.94 17.32 -18.08
N LEU A 216 -15.75 16.82 -19.02
CA LEU A 216 -16.38 17.66 -20.05
C LEU A 216 -17.31 18.69 -19.40
N PHE A 217 -18.12 18.27 -18.43
CA PHE A 217 -19.00 19.15 -17.68
C PHE A 217 -18.24 20.25 -16.92
N TYR A 218 -17.14 19.90 -16.26
CA TYR A 218 -16.26 20.87 -15.60
C TYR A 218 -15.70 21.91 -16.56
N ILE A 219 -15.18 21.50 -17.72
CA ILE A 219 -14.63 22.42 -18.74
C ILE A 219 -15.71 23.42 -19.20
N VAL A 220 -16.92 22.95 -19.48
CA VAL A 220 -18.04 23.80 -19.89
C VAL A 220 -18.42 24.81 -18.80
N LEU A 221 -18.51 24.37 -17.54
CA LEU A 221 -18.79 25.26 -16.42
C LEU A 221 -17.69 26.31 -16.23
N ASN A 222 -16.42 25.92 -16.36
CA ASN A 222 -15.29 26.83 -16.21
C ASN A 222 -15.29 27.91 -17.28
N TRP A 223 -15.54 27.55 -18.55
CA TRP A 223 -15.69 28.53 -19.63
C TRP A 223 -16.88 29.47 -19.40
N ARG A 224 -18.04 28.91 -19.04
CA ARG A 224 -19.25 29.72 -18.77
C ARG A 224 -19.04 30.68 -17.59
N LEU A 225 -18.27 30.28 -16.59
CA LEU A 225 -17.91 31.16 -15.47
C LEU A 225 -17.01 32.31 -15.97
N GLY A 226 -15.97 32.00 -16.75
CA GLY A 226 -15.08 32.99 -17.35
C GLY A 226 -15.81 34.03 -18.20
N ASP A 227 -16.75 33.61 -19.05
CA ASP A 227 -17.57 34.49 -19.89
C ASP A 227 -18.42 35.47 -19.05
N ASN A 228 -18.93 35.01 -17.89
CA ASN A 228 -19.73 35.85 -17.01
C ASN A 228 -18.89 36.77 -16.11
N THR A 229 -17.71 36.33 -15.66
CA THR A 229 -16.86 37.10 -14.74
C THR A 229 -16.07 38.20 -15.45
N SER A 230 -15.58 37.93 -16.67
CA SER A 230 -14.76 38.88 -17.44
C SER A 230 -15.37 40.28 -17.60
N PRO A 231 -16.66 40.44 -18.02
CA PRO A 231 -17.25 41.76 -18.18
C PRO A 231 -17.49 42.50 -16.85
N VAL A 232 -17.79 41.77 -15.77
CA VAL A 232 -17.96 42.36 -14.43
C VAL A 232 -16.65 42.92 -13.94
N LEU A 233 -15.57 42.14 -14.08
CA LEU A 233 -14.24 42.56 -13.66
C LEU A 233 -13.72 43.74 -14.49
N ALA A 234 -14.02 43.76 -15.79
CA ALA A 234 -13.74 44.90 -16.65
C ALA A 234 -14.43 46.18 -16.16
N LYS A 235 -15.70 46.11 -15.75
CA LYS A 235 -16.43 47.25 -15.19
C LYS A 235 -15.83 47.74 -13.87
N ILE A 236 -15.42 46.83 -12.98
CA ILE A 236 -14.77 47.19 -11.71
C ILE A 236 -13.46 47.94 -11.97
N TYR A 237 -12.63 47.45 -12.91
CA TYR A 237 -11.35 48.11 -13.20
C TYR A 237 -11.48 49.41 -13.98
N GLN A 238 -12.59 49.63 -14.70
CA GLN A 238 -12.89 50.87 -15.41
C GLN A 238 -13.67 51.88 -14.55
N SER A 239 -14.14 51.50 -13.36
CA SER A 239 -14.84 52.45 -12.48
C SER A 239 -13.87 53.55 -12.04
N GLN A 240 -14.25 54.80 -12.27
CA GLN A 240 -13.49 55.95 -11.81
C GLN A 240 -13.54 55.97 -10.28
N LEU A 241 -12.40 55.70 -9.66
CA LEU A 241 -12.21 55.96 -8.23
C LEU A 241 -12.36 57.47 -8.01
N PRO A 242 -13.03 57.92 -6.93
CA PRO A 242 -13.10 59.35 -6.63
C PRO A 242 -11.68 59.90 -6.54
N GLU A 243 -11.33 60.83 -7.43
CA GLU A 243 -10.07 61.56 -7.35
C GLU A 243 -10.12 62.44 -6.11
N THR A 244 -9.51 61.98 -5.01
CA THR A 244 -9.26 62.85 -3.86
C THR A 244 -8.35 63.96 -4.35
N THR A 245 -8.89 65.16 -4.52
CA THR A 245 -8.11 66.36 -4.84
C THR A 245 -7.21 66.66 -3.66
N ILE A 246 -5.97 66.18 -3.69
CA ILE A 246 -4.92 66.63 -2.77
C ILE A 246 -4.67 68.09 -3.15
N GLN A 247 -5.06 69.04 -2.29
CA GLN A 247 -4.98 70.49 -2.52
C GLN A 247 -3.54 71.05 -2.65
N GLN A 248 -2.54 70.17 -2.63
CA GLN A 248 -1.15 70.54 -2.78
C GLN A 248 -0.62 69.83 -4.04
N PRO A 249 -0.27 70.56 -5.12
CA PRO A 249 0.41 69.96 -6.26
C PRO A 249 1.65 69.25 -5.71
N ALA A 250 1.75 67.95 -5.94
CA ALA A 250 2.96 67.22 -5.63
C ALA A 250 4.12 68.00 -6.27
N ARG A 251 5.07 68.43 -5.44
CA ARG A 251 6.32 69.03 -5.91
C ARG A 251 6.84 68.09 -7.00
N GLN A 252 6.99 68.57 -8.24
CA GLN A 252 7.56 67.77 -9.32
C GLN A 252 9.02 67.50 -8.96
N LEU A 253 9.25 66.44 -8.21
CA LEU A 253 10.57 65.92 -7.93
C LEU A 253 11.10 65.32 -9.25
N PRO A 254 12.35 65.59 -9.64
CA PRO A 254 12.96 64.90 -10.77
C PRO A 254 12.87 63.38 -10.56
N ALA A 255 12.74 62.60 -11.64
CA ALA A 255 12.75 61.14 -11.55
C ALA A 255 14.06 60.69 -10.88
N VAL A 256 13.96 60.19 -9.66
CA VAL A 256 15.14 59.86 -8.85
C VAL A 256 15.59 58.42 -9.09
N LEU A 257 14.78 57.61 -9.76
CA LEU A 257 15.07 56.21 -10.07
C LEU A 257 15.64 56.06 -11.49
N ASN A 258 16.90 55.62 -11.59
CA ASN A 258 17.57 55.41 -12.88
C ASN A 258 17.59 53.92 -13.28
N LEU A 259 16.41 53.27 -13.31
CA LEU A 259 16.32 51.90 -13.81
C LEU A 259 16.61 51.83 -15.31
N ARG A 260 16.26 52.88 -16.08
CA ARG A 260 16.58 52.98 -17.50
C ARG A 260 18.09 52.89 -17.77
N GLY A 261 18.92 53.51 -16.94
CA GLY A 261 20.38 53.44 -17.06
C GLY A 261 20.92 52.04 -16.79
N PHE A 262 20.41 51.37 -15.76
CA PHE A 262 20.83 50.01 -15.39
C PHE A 262 20.44 48.95 -16.43
N LEU A 263 19.27 49.12 -17.08
CA LEU A 263 18.71 48.19 -18.08
C LEU A 263 19.00 48.62 -19.53
N LYS A 264 19.94 49.54 -19.75
CA LYS A 264 20.29 50.04 -21.09
C LYS A 264 20.60 48.91 -22.11
N PRO A 265 21.39 47.86 -21.77
CA PRO A 265 21.64 46.76 -22.71
C PRO A 265 20.36 46.02 -23.14
N GLU A 266 19.42 45.81 -22.22
CA GLU A 266 18.15 45.12 -22.50
C GLU A 266 17.17 45.99 -23.30
N ILE A 267 17.24 47.32 -23.13
CA ILE A 267 16.48 48.29 -23.91
C ILE A 267 17.01 48.33 -25.35
N GLU A 268 18.33 48.39 -25.53
CA GLU A 268 18.98 48.38 -26.85
C GLU A 268 18.73 47.06 -27.60
N ALA A 269 18.69 45.94 -26.88
CA ALA A 269 18.29 44.63 -27.42
C ALA A 269 16.78 44.52 -27.71
N GLY A 270 15.98 45.55 -27.38
CA GLY A 270 14.54 45.60 -27.63
C GLY A 270 13.69 44.65 -26.78
N LEU A 271 14.29 44.07 -25.72
CA LEU A 271 13.67 43.07 -24.84
C LEU A 271 12.75 43.71 -23.79
N VAL A 272 13.10 44.91 -23.30
CA VAL A 272 12.33 45.67 -22.33
C VAL A 272 12.17 47.13 -22.74
N ALA A 273 11.15 47.80 -22.22
CA ALA A 273 11.03 49.26 -22.26
C ALA A 273 10.85 49.78 -20.83
N VAL A 274 11.52 50.89 -20.48
CA VAL A 274 11.48 51.44 -19.11
C VAL A 274 10.93 52.86 -19.12
N LYS A 275 9.92 53.09 -18.29
CA LYS A 275 9.34 54.41 -18.01
C LYS A 275 9.60 54.75 -16.54
N ASP A 276 10.53 55.68 -16.32
CA ASP A 276 10.83 56.20 -14.98
C ASP A 276 9.97 57.45 -14.73
N GLU A 277 9.24 57.45 -13.62
CA GLU A 277 8.42 58.54 -13.11
C GLU A 277 8.90 58.92 -11.68
N ALA A 278 8.34 59.98 -11.09
CA ALA A 278 8.82 60.50 -9.80
C ALA A 278 8.55 59.55 -8.60
N ASP A 279 7.45 58.78 -8.65
CA ASP A 279 6.97 57.91 -7.57
C ASP A 279 7.02 56.41 -7.94
N ARG A 280 7.36 56.09 -9.20
CA ARG A 280 7.37 54.72 -9.73
C ARG A 280 8.28 54.56 -10.93
N SER A 281 8.77 53.34 -11.14
CA SER A 281 9.38 52.93 -12.40
C SER A 281 8.68 51.71 -12.97
N VAL A 282 8.33 51.76 -14.24
CA VAL A 282 7.60 50.70 -14.95
C VAL A 282 8.50 50.06 -15.99
N VAL A 283 8.80 48.78 -15.82
CA VAL A 283 9.51 47.94 -16.79
C VAL A 283 8.48 47.14 -17.58
N ILE A 284 8.43 47.33 -18.89
CA ILE A 284 7.47 46.70 -19.79
C ILE A 284 8.18 45.59 -20.57
N LEU A 285 7.72 44.35 -20.40
CA LEU A 285 8.14 43.20 -21.17
C LEU A 285 7.10 42.87 -22.24
N LYS A 286 7.55 42.74 -23.50
CA LYS A 286 6.68 42.39 -24.62
C LYS A 286 6.24 40.92 -24.54
N GLY A 287 4.94 40.68 -24.50
CA GLY A 287 4.35 39.36 -24.25
C GLY A 287 4.64 38.32 -25.34
N ASP A 288 4.66 38.73 -26.61
CA ASP A 288 4.97 37.83 -27.75
C ASP A 288 6.40 37.29 -27.72
N GLY A 289 7.28 38.07 -27.13
CA GLY A 289 8.65 37.68 -26.88
C GLY A 289 8.77 36.76 -25.67
N LEU A 290 8.03 37.10 -24.61
CA LEU A 290 8.17 36.56 -23.26
C LEU A 290 7.55 35.17 -23.08
N PHE A 291 6.40 34.90 -23.73
CA PHE A 291 5.69 33.62 -23.62
C PHE A 291 5.45 32.99 -25.01
N ALA A 292 5.14 31.70 -25.03
CA ALA A 292 4.48 31.08 -26.19
C ALA A 292 2.96 31.37 -26.17
N SER A 293 2.29 31.16 -27.30
CA SER A 293 0.82 31.30 -27.38
C SER A 293 0.15 30.35 -26.38
N ALA A 294 -0.85 30.85 -25.65
CA ALA A 294 -1.55 30.12 -24.58
C ALA A 294 -0.63 29.46 -23.53
N SER A 295 0.59 29.96 -23.34
CA SER A 295 1.55 29.47 -22.34
C SER A 295 1.82 30.51 -21.26
N THR A 296 2.14 30.00 -20.06
CA THR A 296 2.62 30.76 -18.90
C THR A 296 4.10 30.52 -18.63
N VAL A 297 4.76 29.66 -19.42
CA VAL A 297 6.20 29.40 -19.30
C VAL A 297 6.95 30.55 -19.99
N VAL A 298 7.81 31.23 -19.23
CA VAL A 298 8.69 32.27 -19.77
C VAL A 298 9.79 31.62 -20.60
N ARG A 299 10.10 32.21 -21.75
CA ARG A 299 11.16 31.71 -22.63
C ARG A 299 12.54 31.96 -22.00
N ASP A 300 13.44 30.99 -22.14
CA ASP A 300 14.79 30.98 -21.56
C ASP A 300 15.58 32.27 -21.79
N ARG A 301 15.44 32.89 -22.98
CA ARG A 301 16.10 34.16 -23.32
C ARG A 301 15.72 35.34 -22.42
N TYR A 302 14.60 35.27 -21.69
CA TYR A 302 14.11 36.31 -20.78
C TYR A 302 14.42 36.02 -19.31
N GLU A 303 14.85 34.81 -18.96
CA GLU A 303 15.33 34.50 -17.60
C GLU A 303 16.47 35.42 -17.15
N PRO A 304 17.57 35.61 -17.92
CA PRO A 304 18.64 36.51 -17.50
C PRO A 304 18.18 37.97 -17.42
N VAL A 305 17.20 38.36 -18.24
CA VAL A 305 16.62 39.71 -18.22
C VAL A 305 15.83 39.94 -16.93
N ILE A 306 14.99 38.99 -16.53
CA ILE A 306 14.20 39.06 -15.30
C ILE A 306 15.11 39.06 -14.06
N ASN A 307 16.19 38.28 -14.10
CA ASN A 307 17.20 38.29 -13.03
C ASN A 307 17.90 39.66 -12.93
N ARG A 308 18.26 40.29 -14.04
CA ARG A 308 18.81 41.66 -14.04
C ARG A 308 17.82 42.69 -13.53
N ILE A 309 16.53 42.57 -13.87
CA ILE A 309 15.47 43.43 -13.33
C ILE A 309 15.38 43.27 -11.80
N ALA A 310 15.38 42.04 -11.30
CA ALA A 310 15.40 41.77 -9.85
C ALA A 310 16.62 42.40 -9.15
N GLN A 311 17.81 42.26 -9.73
CA GLN A 311 19.03 42.89 -9.21
C GLN A 311 18.93 44.42 -9.16
N ALA A 312 18.39 45.04 -10.22
CA ALA A 312 18.17 46.48 -10.24
C ALA A 312 17.20 46.94 -9.13
N MET A 313 16.16 46.14 -8.88
CA MET A 313 15.13 46.42 -7.87
C MET A 313 15.57 46.11 -6.43
N ASN A 314 16.68 45.38 -6.23
CA ASN A 314 17.26 45.16 -4.89
C ASN A 314 17.92 46.43 -4.33
N ASN A 315 18.38 47.34 -5.20
CA ASN A 315 19.08 48.55 -4.80
C ASN A 315 18.15 49.68 -4.32
N VAL A 316 16.84 49.43 -4.31
CA VAL A 316 15.81 50.43 -4.04
C VAL A 316 14.76 49.85 -3.12
N SER A 317 14.40 50.56 -2.06
CA SER A 317 13.30 50.14 -1.19
C SER A 317 11.94 50.48 -1.80
N GLY A 318 11.07 49.48 -2.00
CA GLY A 318 9.75 49.70 -2.59
C GLY A 318 8.92 48.43 -2.75
N LYS A 319 7.63 48.60 -3.07
CA LYS A 319 6.73 47.48 -3.40
C LYS A 319 6.81 47.21 -4.90
N ILE A 320 6.87 45.94 -5.28
CA ILE A 320 6.92 45.51 -6.68
C ILE A 320 5.58 44.92 -7.06
N LEU A 321 4.97 45.45 -8.12
CA LEU A 321 3.72 44.96 -8.69
C LEU A 321 3.97 44.44 -10.10
N VAL A 322 3.71 43.17 -10.33
CA VAL A 322 3.76 42.53 -11.64
C VAL A 322 2.34 42.44 -12.20
N VAL A 323 2.07 43.12 -13.30
CA VAL A 323 0.74 43.15 -13.92
C VAL A 323 0.81 42.51 -15.31
N GLY A 324 0.01 41.48 -15.52
CA GLY A 324 -0.14 40.83 -16.82
C GLY A 324 -1.30 41.41 -17.63
N TYR A 325 -1.08 41.65 -18.91
CA TYR A 325 -2.09 42.10 -19.87
C TYR A 325 -2.13 41.18 -21.10
N SER A 326 -3.32 41.09 -21.70
CA SER A 326 -3.60 40.38 -22.96
C SER A 326 -4.12 41.35 -24.02
N ASP A 327 -4.31 40.86 -25.24
CA ASP A 327 -5.13 41.56 -26.23
C ASP A 327 -6.62 41.22 -26.04
N ASN A 328 -7.47 41.79 -26.89
CA ASN A 328 -8.92 41.57 -26.91
C ASN A 328 -9.37 40.29 -27.64
N VAL A 329 -8.44 39.41 -28.06
CA VAL A 329 -8.81 38.16 -28.71
C VAL A 329 -9.15 37.16 -27.62
N PRO A 330 -10.38 36.62 -27.55
CA PRO A 330 -10.74 35.68 -26.50
C PRO A 330 -9.88 34.41 -26.59
N ILE A 331 -9.22 34.03 -25.48
CA ILE A 331 -8.53 32.75 -25.40
C ILE A 331 -9.53 31.59 -25.36
N ARG A 332 -9.34 30.62 -26.26
CA ARG A 332 -10.06 29.34 -26.27
C ARG A 332 -9.07 28.21 -26.02
N SER A 333 -8.88 27.85 -24.76
CA SER A 333 -7.99 26.75 -24.39
C SER A 333 -8.63 25.89 -23.31
N ALA A 334 -8.23 24.61 -23.25
CA ALA A 334 -8.64 23.73 -22.15
C ALA A 334 -8.01 24.14 -20.80
N ARG A 335 -6.94 24.94 -20.82
CA ARG A 335 -6.14 25.29 -19.64
C ARG A 335 -6.57 26.59 -18.96
N PHE A 336 -7.01 27.58 -19.73
CA PHE A 336 -7.43 28.89 -19.23
C PHE A 336 -8.81 29.22 -19.75
N ALA A 337 -9.70 29.63 -18.85
CA ALA A 337 -11.08 30.00 -19.14
C ALA A 337 -11.26 31.44 -19.61
N SER A 338 -10.31 32.33 -19.34
CA SER A 338 -10.40 33.73 -19.75
C SER A 338 -9.03 34.38 -19.97
N ASN A 339 -9.05 35.51 -20.68
CA ASN A 339 -7.88 36.37 -20.87
C ASN A 339 -7.35 36.91 -19.52
N TYR A 340 -8.24 37.16 -18.56
CA TYR A 340 -7.86 37.53 -17.20
C TYR A 340 -7.02 36.44 -16.53
N GLU A 341 -7.51 35.19 -16.53
CA GLU A 341 -6.83 34.05 -15.91
C GLU A 341 -5.45 33.81 -16.55
N LEU A 342 -5.35 33.83 -17.88
CA LEU A 342 -4.08 33.74 -18.59
C LEU A 342 -3.10 34.84 -18.16
N SER A 343 -3.59 36.08 -18.08
CA SER A 343 -2.75 37.23 -17.74
C SER A 343 -2.26 37.18 -16.29
N LEU A 344 -3.10 36.70 -15.36
CA LEU A 344 -2.75 36.51 -13.95
C LEU A 344 -1.68 35.42 -13.79
N GLU A 345 -1.84 34.28 -14.46
CA GLU A 345 -0.87 33.18 -14.38
C GLU A 345 0.48 33.54 -15.02
N ARG A 346 0.48 34.35 -16.09
CA ARG A 346 1.71 34.93 -16.65
C ARG A 346 2.39 35.88 -15.68
N ALA A 347 1.63 36.75 -15.00
CA ALA A 347 2.17 37.63 -13.98
C ALA A 347 2.75 36.85 -12.78
N ARG A 348 2.08 35.78 -12.34
CA ARG A 348 2.58 34.86 -11.29
C ARG A 348 3.88 34.17 -11.69
N SER A 349 4.01 33.77 -12.94
CA SER A 349 5.23 33.13 -13.45
C SER A 349 6.42 34.10 -13.42
N VAL A 350 6.21 35.36 -13.79
CA VAL A 350 7.24 36.42 -13.67
C VAL A 350 7.51 36.77 -12.21
N GLN A 351 6.48 36.87 -11.36
CA GLN A 351 6.64 37.07 -9.92
C GLN A 351 7.54 36.00 -9.31
N LYS A 352 7.31 34.73 -9.62
CA LYS A 352 8.09 33.62 -9.08
C LYS A 352 9.58 33.76 -9.42
N MET A 353 9.92 34.05 -10.68
CA MET A 353 11.30 34.26 -11.08
C MET A 353 11.93 35.50 -10.43
N LEU A 354 11.18 36.60 -10.28
CA LEU A 354 11.66 37.76 -9.53
C LEU A 354 11.96 37.39 -8.07
N GLN A 355 11.09 36.62 -7.42
CA GLN A 355 11.24 36.20 -6.04
C GLN A 355 12.48 35.34 -5.79
N GLU A 356 12.94 34.57 -6.79
CA GLU A 356 14.16 33.77 -6.71
C GLU A 356 15.43 34.63 -6.69
N SER A 357 15.39 35.84 -7.26
CA SER A 357 16.53 36.75 -7.40
C SER A 357 16.47 38.01 -6.53
N LEU A 358 15.37 38.22 -5.80
CA LEU A 358 15.17 39.37 -4.91
C LEU A 358 15.60 39.07 -3.47
N SER A 359 16.25 40.04 -2.83
CA SER A 359 16.64 39.95 -1.42
C SER A 359 15.44 39.92 -0.45
N GLN A 360 14.28 40.45 -0.88
CA GLN A 360 13.03 40.45 -0.11
C GLN A 360 11.86 39.92 -0.97
N PRO A 361 11.67 38.59 -1.08
CA PRO A 361 10.66 38.00 -1.97
C PRO A 361 9.21 38.46 -1.69
N GLY A 362 8.91 38.81 -0.42
CA GLY A 362 7.58 39.26 0.01
C GLY A 362 7.15 40.63 -0.52
N ARG A 363 8.04 41.39 -1.16
CA ARG A 363 7.70 42.71 -1.72
C ARG A 363 7.01 42.64 -3.08
N VAL A 364 6.96 41.47 -3.71
CA VAL A 364 6.38 41.26 -5.05
C VAL A 364 4.95 40.75 -4.96
N LYS A 365 4.04 41.41 -5.69
CA LYS A 365 2.66 40.94 -5.92
C LYS A 365 2.39 40.77 -7.41
N ALA A 366 1.54 39.81 -7.76
CA ALA A 366 1.08 39.61 -9.14
C ALA A 366 -0.41 39.91 -9.28
N GLU A 367 -0.77 40.58 -10.38
CA GLU A 367 -2.14 40.85 -10.80
C GLU A 367 -2.32 40.52 -12.29
N GLY A 368 -3.50 40.01 -12.65
CA GLY A 368 -3.94 39.92 -14.05
C GLY A 368 -4.90 41.06 -14.37
N ARG A 369 -4.82 41.61 -15.59
CA ARG A 369 -5.76 42.63 -16.08
C ARG A 369 -6.44 42.24 -17.39
N GLY A 370 -6.10 41.07 -17.96
CA GLY A 370 -6.63 40.63 -19.25
C GLY A 370 -6.46 41.73 -20.30
N GLU A 371 -7.52 41.98 -21.07
CA GLU A 371 -7.55 42.94 -22.19
C GLU A 371 -7.78 44.40 -21.79
N ILE A 372 -7.84 44.69 -20.49
CA ILE A 372 -8.18 46.01 -19.96
C ILE A 372 -6.95 46.93 -20.00
N ASN A 373 -7.17 48.25 -20.13
CA ASN A 373 -6.12 49.27 -20.25
C ASN A 373 -5.15 48.98 -21.42
N PRO A 374 -5.65 48.92 -22.67
CA PRO A 374 -4.81 48.75 -23.84
C PRO A 374 -3.89 49.97 -24.05
N VAL A 375 -2.61 49.72 -24.32
CA VAL A 375 -1.63 50.76 -24.64
C VAL A 375 -1.67 51.17 -26.11
N ALA A 376 -2.32 50.37 -26.96
CA ALA A 376 -2.56 50.66 -28.37
C ALA A 376 -3.95 50.16 -28.81
N PRO A 377 -4.57 50.73 -29.85
CA PRO A 377 -5.86 50.26 -30.36
C PRO A 377 -5.78 48.81 -30.82
N ASN A 378 -6.70 47.94 -30.40
CA ASN A 378 -6.71 46.49 -30.71
C ASN A 378 -7.02 46.13 -32.19
N THR A 379 -6.83 47.07 -33.11
CA THR A 379 -7.23 46.97 -34.53
C THR A 379 -6.24 46.17 -35.37
N THR A 380 -4.92 46.32 -35.16
CA THR A 380 -3.88 45.64 -35.94
C THR A 380 -3.16 44.53 -35.14
N PRO A 381 -2.61 43.49 -35.80
CA PRO A 381 -1.78 42.48 -35.13
C PRO A 381 -0.63 43.08 -34.31
N GLU A 382 0.00 44.14 -34.82
CA GLU A 382 1.13 44.82 -34.18
C GLU A 382 0.69 45.56 -32.92
N ASN A 383 -0.50 46.19 -32.92
CA ASN A 383 -1.03 46.85 -31.73
C ASN A 383 -1.50 45.83 -30.68
N ARG A 384 -2.09 44.71 -31.12
CA ARG A 384 -2.42 43.59 -30.21
C ARG A 384 -1.17 43.01 -29.54
N ALA A 385 -0.08 42.88 -30.30
CA ALA A 385 1.22 42.48 -29.76
C ALA A 385 1.74 43.42 -28.66
N ARG A 386 1.47 44.73 -28.77
CA ARG A 386 1.82 45.72 -27.72
C ARG A 386 0.93 45.59 -26.48
N ASN A 387 -0.33 45.20 -26.64
CA ASN A 387 -1.26 45.00 -25.53
C ASN A 387 -0.98 43.71 -24.76
N ARG A 388 -0.47 42.67 -25.43
CA ARG A 388 0.10 41.47 -24.80
C ARG A 388 1.43 41.85 -24.14
N ARG A 389 1.42 42.19 -22.85
CA ARG A 389 2.62 42.63 -22.11
C ARG A 389 2.56 42.24 -20.64
N VAL A 390 3.72 42.24 -20.01
CA VAL A 390 3.84 42.20 -18.54
C VAL A 390 4.53 43.47 -18.10
N GLU A 391 3.92 44.19 -17.18
CA GLU A 391 4.50 45.38 -16.56
C GLU A 391 5.01 45.00 -15.17
N ILE A 392 6.24 45.39 -14.85
CA ILE A 392 6.80 45.28 -13.50
C ILE A 392 6.98 46.71 -13.00
N THR A 393 6.15 47.09 -12.04
CA THR A 393 6.12 48.43 -11.46
C THR A 393 6.76 48.40 -10.09
N LEU A 394 7.83 49.17 -9.91
CA LEU A 394 8.42 49.45 -8.61
C LEU A 394 7.79 50.74 -8.07
N LEU A 395 7.06 50.64 -6.97
CA LEU A 395 6.44 51.76 -6.27
C LEU A 395 7.36 52.18 -5.11
N VAL A 396 7.81 53.43 -5.15
CA VAL A 396 8.71 54.00 -4.13
C VAL A 396 7.96 55.08 -3.34
N SER A 397 8.16 55.10 -2.02
CA SER A 397 7.65 56.21 -1.21
C SER A 397 8.54 57.44 -1.47
N PRO A 398 7.96 58.64 -1.69
CA PRO A 398 8.73 59.87 -1.96
C PRO A 398 9.79 60.18 -0.90
N GLU A 399 9.53 59.83 0.36
CA GLU A 399 10.38 60.14 1.52
C GLU A 399 11.67 59.29 1.58
N ASN A 400 11.61 58.02 1.15
CA ASN A 400 12.76 57.11 1.16
C ASN A 400 13.73 57.39 0.02
N THR A 401 13.24 57.99 -1.05
CA THR A 401 13.96 58.16 -2.30
C THR A 401 15.09 59.20 -2.18
N GLN A 402 14.89 60.30 -1.45
CA GLN A 402 15.94 61.31 -1.24
C GLN A 402 17.04 60.86 -0.27
N ALA A 403 16.70 60.03 0.73
CA ALA A 403 17.66 59.52 1.72
C ALA A 403 18.56 58.41 1.14
N GLU A 404 18.00 57.52 0.30
CA GLU A 404 18.76 56.43 -0.32
C GLU A 404 19.68 56.93 -1.46
N LEU A 405 19.27 57.94 -2.24
CA LEU A 405 20.12 58.48 -3.31
C LEU A 405 21.27 59.37 -2.86
N ASN A 406 21.17 60.02 -1.69
CA ASN A 406 22.30 60.74 -1.09
C ASN A 406 23.39 59.79 -0.56
N GLY A 407 23.10 58.48 -0.45
CA GLY A 407 24.02 57.46 0.04
C GLY A 407 24.64 56.55 -1.05
N LEU A 408 24.27 56.70 -2.32
CA LEU A 408 24.82 55.91 -3.42
C LEU A 408 26.07 56.61 -4.01
N PRO A 409 27.20 55.91 -4.22
CA PRO A 409 28.31 56.47 -4.96
C PRO A 409 27.87 56.75 -6.41
N GLN A 410 28.02 58.01 -6.84
CA GLN A 410 27.86 58.41 -8.25
C GLN A 410 28.97 57.71 -9.05
N GLY A 411 28.61 56.68 -9.81
CA GLY A 411 29.56 55.94 -10.62
C GLY A 411 30.09 56.76 -11.80
N ASN A 412 31.41 56.74 -11.98
CA ASN A 412 32.08 57.10 -13.24
C ASN A 412 31.94 55.99 -14.27
#